data_AF-A0A7S8MWU7-F1
#
_entry.id   AF-A0A7S8MWU7-F1
#
_cell.length_a   1.000
_cell.length_b   1.000
_cell.length_c   1.000
_cell.angle_alpha   90.00
_cell.angle_beta   90.00
_cell.angle_gamma   90.00
#
_symmetry.space_group_name_H-M   'P 1'
#
loop_
_entity.id
_entity.type
_entity.pdbx_description
1 polymer ?
#
loop_
_entity_poly.entity_id
_entity_poly.type
_entity_poly.pdbx_seq_one_letter_code
_entity_poly.pdbx_strand_id
1 'polypeptide(L)'
;MFRTPLSLFRTLAILEAISWTLLIAALITRAVDADLALAVTIGGGIHGFIFLSYGATVILVALNNRWRAWPTIVGLVSAVVPYATIPTEIWLHRRGSLVGNWRLEQTDDPRDRAWYDRALRWFLRRPWALGLLIAAAVVVLYVSLLVIGPPGGKG
;
A
#
# COMPACT_ATOMS: atom_id res chain seq x y z
N MET A 1 -1.39 -12.19 -11.73
CA MET A 1 -2.47 -11.56 -10.94
C MET A 1 -2.52 -10.04 -11.07
N PHE A 2 -1.39 -9.33 -11.21
CA PHE A 2 -1.34 -7.85 -11.24
C PHE A 2 -1.47 -7.23 -12.65
N ARG A 3 -2.43 -7.73 -13.44
CA ARG A 3 -2.61 -7.28 -14.83
C ARG A 3 -3.28 -5.90 -14.94
N THR A 4 -4.00 -5.47 -13.90
CA THR A 4 -4.70 -4.17 -13.87
C THR A 4 -4.44 -3.42 -12.56
N PRO A 5 -4.59 -2.09 -12.54
CA PRO A 5 -4.54 -1.29 -11.31
C PRO A 5 -5.52 -1.78 -10.24
N LEU A 6 -6.74 -2.12 -10.67
CA LEU A 6 -7.78 -2.67 -9.79
C LEU A 6 -7.32 -3.97 -9.10
N SER A 7 -6.76 -4.92 -9.85
CA SER A 7 -6.40 -6.21 -9.25
C SER A 7 -5.27 -6.08 -8.24
N LEU A 8 -4.27 -5.25 -8.52
CA LEU A 8 -3.20 -4.94 -7.57
C LEU A 8 -3.77 -4.25 -6.32
N PHE A 9 -4.54 -3.18 -6.49
CA PHE A 9 -5.11 -2.43 -5.36
C PHE A 9 -5.98 -3.32 -4.47
N ARG A 10 -6.86 -4.12 -5.08
CA ARG A 10 -7.75 -5.03 -4.34
C ARG A 10 -6.99 -6.11 -3.58
N THR A 11 -5.97 -6.71 -4.20
CA THR A 11 -5.13 -7.71 -3.50
C THR A 11 -4.48 -7.11 -2.26
N LEU A 12 -3.88 -5.93 -2.38
CA LEU A 12 -3.23 -5.29 -1.24
C LEU A 12 -4.23 -4.81 -0.18
N ALA A 13 -5.43 -4.35 -0.56
CA ALA A 13 -6.49 -4.01 0.39
C ALA A 13 -6.93 -5.24 1.20
N ILE A 14 -7.09 -6.40 0.55
CA ILE A 14 -7.45 -7.66 1.23
C ILE A 14 -6.32 -8.14 2.14
N LEU A 15 -5.06 -8.10 1.65
CA LEU A 15 -3.91 -8.47 2.47
C LEU A 15 -3.78 -7.57 3.70
N GLU A 16 -4.04 -6.27 3.55
CA GLU A 16 -4.01 -5.32 4.65
C GLU A 16 -5.08 -5.65 5.70
N ALA A 17 -6.31 -5.95 5.28
CA ALA A 17 -7.37 -6.38 6.19
C ALA A 17 -7.01 -7.69 6.93
N ILE A 18 -6.43 -8.67 6.23
CA ILE A 18 -5.94 -9.92 6.86
C ILE A 18 -4.82 -9.61 7.88
N SER A 19 -3.92 -8.70 7.53
CA SER A 19 -2.80 -8.33 8.39
C SER A 19 -3.26 -7.60 9.66
N TRP A 20 -4.32 -6.78 9.58
CA TRP A 20 -4.98 -6.22 10.75
C TRP A 20 -5.53 -7.32 11.67
N THR A 21 -6.19 -8.34 11.11
CA THR A 21 -6.67 -9.48 11.90
C THR A 21 -5.51 -10.17 12.62
N LEU A 22 -4.39 -10.42 11.94
CA LEU A 22 -3.20 -11.04 12.53
C LEU A 22 -2.61 -10.17 13.65
N LEU A 23 -2.50 -8.85 13.44
CA LEU A 23 -2.00 -7.93 14.45
C LEU A 23 -2.93 -7.87 15.66
N ILE A 24 -4.24 -7.77 15.46
CA ILE A 24 -5.21 -7.73 16.56
C ILE A 24 -5.16 -9.05 17.34
N ALA A 25 -5.10 -10.20 16.66
CA ALA A 25 -4.93 -11.50 17.32
C ALA A 25 -3.62 -11.56 18.14
N ALA A 26 -2.52 -11.03 17.60
CA ALA A 26 -1.26 -10.94 18.31
C ALA A 26 -1.34 -10.03 19.55
N LEU A 27 -2.04 -8.90 19.46
CA LEU A 27 -2.25 -7.99 20.59
C LEU A 27 -3.11 -8.64 21.68
N ILE A 28 -4.17 -9.36 21.29
CA ILE A 28 -5.04 -10.08 22.24
C ILE A 28 -4.25 -11.21 22.92
N THR A 29 -3.50 -12.01 22.17
CA THR A 29 -2.69 -13.10 22.75
C THR A 29 -1.66 -12.58 23.75
N ARG A 30 -0.96 -11.49 23.43
CA ARG A 30 -0.07 -10.81 24.39
C ARG A 30 -0.80 -10.25 25.61
N ALA A 31 -2.04 -9.77 25.45
CA ALA A 31 -2.83 -9.26 26.56
C ALA A 31 -3.28 -10.38 27.52
N VAL A 32 -3.42 -11.62 27.02
CA VAL A 32 -3.75 -12.81 27.81
C VAL A 32 -2.50 -13.40 28.47
N ASP A 33 -1.38 -13.43 27.76
CA ASP A 33 -0.10 -13.96 28.22
C ASP A 33 1.06 -13.06 27.80
N ALA A 34 1.72 -12.46 28.78
CA ALA A 34 2.81 -11.52 28.56
C ALA A 34 4.04 -12.17 27.89
N ASP A 35 4.23 -13.48 28.04
CA ASP A 35 5.35 -14.21 27.44
C ASP A 35 5.17 -14.39 25.92
N LEU A 36 3.97 -14.15 25.39
CA LEU A 36 3.67 -14.18 23.96
C LEU A 36 4.01 -12.86 23.22
N ALA A 37 4.92 -12.05 23.76
CA ALA A 37 5.38 -10.81 23.12
C ALA A 37 5.89 -11.03 21.68
N LEU A 38 6.46 -12.21 21.39
CA LEU A 38 6.93 -12.58 20.05
C LEU A 38 5.80 -12.57 19.00
N ALA A 39 4.57 -12.90 19.38
CA ALA A 39 3.42 -12.84 18.48
C ALA A 39 3.17 -11.42 17.96
N VAL A 40 3.32 -10.41 18.81
CA VAL A 40 3.18 -8.99 18.43
C VAL A 40 4.32 -8.54 17.54
N THR A 41 5.55 -9.01 17.78
CA THR A 41 6.68 -8.72 16.88
C THR A 41 6.43 -9.27 15.48
N ILE A 42 5.97 -10.52 15.38
CA ILE A 42 5.68 -11.16 14.09
C ILE A 42 4.46 -10.51 13.41
N GLY A 43 3.34 -10.43 14.11
CA GLY A 43 2.09 -9.86 13.59
C GLY A 43 2.23 -8.38 13.21
N GLY A 44 2.89 -7.59 14.07
CA GLY A 44 3.22 -6.19 13.81
C GLY A 44 4.18 -6.02 12.64
N GLY A 45 5.15 -6.92 12.48
CA GLY A 45 6.06 -6.85 11.34
C GLY A 45 5.40 -7.17 10.00
N ILE A 46 4.58 -8.22 9.96
CA ILE A 46 3.77 -8.57 8.78
C ILE A 46 2.84 -7.42 8.43
N HIS A 47 2.12 -6.89 9.42
CA HIS A 47 1.21 -5.77 9.21
C HIS A 47 1.92 -4.51 8.71
N GLY A 48 3.01 -4.10 9.35
CA GLY A 48 3.78 -2.92 8.93
C GLY A 48 4.29 -2.99 7.49
N PHE A 49 4.77 -4.18 7.06
CA PHE A 49 5.20 -4.38 5.68
C PHE A 49 4.04 -4.26 4.67
N ILE A 50 2.89 -4.88 4.98
CA ILE A 50 1.70 -4.83 4.13
C ILE A 50 1.11 -3.42 4.09
N PHE A 51 1.06 -2.72 5.22
CA PHE A 51 0.64 -1.33 5.35
C PHE A 51 1.43 -0.41 4.41
N LEU A 52 2.76 -0.49 4.44
CA LEU A 52 3.63 0.31 3.56
C LEU A 52 3.45 -0.07 2.08
N SER A 53 3.32 -1.37 1.79
CA SER A 53 3.09 -1.87 0.43
C SER A 53 1.75 -1.40 -0.14
N TYR A 54 0.71 -1.36 0.69
CA TYR A 54 -0.59 -0.80 0.33
C TYR A 54 -0.47 0.70 0.03
N GLY A 55 0.17 1.48 0.92
CA GLY A 55 0.38 2.91 0.70
C GLY A 55 1.14 3.22 -0.60
N ALA A 56 2.20 2.47 -0.89
CA ALA A 56 2.92 2.57 -2.17
C ALA A 56 2.02 2.26 -3.37
N THR A 57 1.14 1.26 -3.23
CA THR A 57 0.15 0.91 -4.26
C THR A 57 -0.88 2.03 -4.48
N VAL A 58 -1.36 2.68 -3.41
CA VAL A 58 -2.25 3.85 -3.52
C VAL A 58 -1.58 4.94 -4.36
N ILE A 59 -0.33 5.27 -4.07
CA ILE A 59 0.41 6.31 -4.81
C ILE A 59 0.61 5.90 -6.27
N LEU A 60 1.05 4.66 -6.52
CA LEU A 60 1.27 4.14 -7.87
C LEU A 60 -0.01 4.21 -8.72
N VAL A 61 -1.13 3.75 -8.17
CA VAL A 61 -2.42 3.74 -8.87
C VAL A 61 -2.97 5.15 -9.01
N ALA A 62 -2.79 6.02 -8.01
CA ALA A 62 -3.19 7.42 -8.10
C ALA A 62 -2.46 8.15 -9.23
N LEU A 63 -1.17 7.90 -9.41
CA LEU A 63 -0.39 8.45 -10.52
C LEU A 63 -0.83 7.85 -11.87
N ASN A 64 -0.99 6.52 -11.96
CA ASN A 64 -1.43 5.86 -13.20
C ASN A 64 -2.82 6.32 -13.65
N ASN A 65 -3.79 6.36 -12.72
CA ASN A 65 -5.18 6.70 -13.00
C ASN A 65 -5.46 8.21 -12.84
N ARG A 66 -4.42 9.03 -12.60
CA ARG A 66 -4.48 10.50 -12.47
C ARG A 66 -5.53 10.98 -11.48
N TRP A 67 -5.50 10.38 -10.28
CA TRP A 67 -6.42 10.76 -9.23
C TRP A 67 -6.22 12.22 -8.80
N ARG A 68 -7.34 12.86 -8.43
CA ARG A 68 -7.31 14.11 -7.67
C ARG A 68 -6.78 13.81 -6.26
N ALA A 69 -6.30 14.83 -5.54
CA ALA A 69 -5.72 14.66 -4.20
C ALA A 69 -6.64 13.91 -3.21
N TRP A 70 -7.95 14.19 -3.25
CA TRP A 70 -8.91 13.61 -2.30
C TRP A 70 -8.96 12.07 -2.31
N PRO A 71 -9.23 11.39 -3.45
CA PRO A 71 -8.99 9.96 -3.63
C PRO A 71 -7.74 9.37 -2.98
N THR A 72 -6.60 10.04 -3.17
CA THR A 72 -5.29 9.56 -2.72
C THR A 72 -5.20 9.67 -1.20
N ILE A 73 -5.65 10.79 -0.63
CA ILE A 73 -5.68 11.01 0.81
C ILE A 73 -6.58 9.96 1.47
N VAL A 74 -7.79 9.74 0.96
CA VAL A 74 -8.71 8.71 1.51
C VAL A 74 -8.07 7.32 1.44
N GLY A 75 -7.43 6.98 0.32
CA GLY A 75 -6.68 5.72 0.19
C GLY A 75 -5.61 5.57 1.26
N LEU A 76 -4.73 6.57 1.41
CA LEU A 76 -3.63 6.52 2.38
C LEU A 76 -4.12 6.46 3.84
N VAL A 77 -5.09 7.31 4.20
CA VAL A 77 -5.65 7.34 5.56
C VAL A 77 -6.39 6.05 5.90
N SER A 78 -7.00 5.39 4.91
CA SER A 78 -7.73 4.13 5.15
C SER A 78 -6.84 3.00 5.67
N ALA A 79 -5.53 3.02 5.42
CA ALA A 79 -4.61 2.01 5.93
C ALA A 79 -4.36 2.13 7.45
N VAL A 80 -4.65 3.30 8.04
CA VAL A 80 -4.45 3.55 9.48
C VAL A 80 -5.61 3.00 10.31
N VAL A 81 -6.81 2.90 9.72
CA VAL A 81 -8.01 2.45 10.41
C VAL A 81 -8.25 0.97 10.08
N PRO A 82 -8.38 0.08 11.08
CA PRO A 82 -8.61 -1.34 10.85
C PRO A 82 -9.75 -1.61 9.88
N TYR A 83 -9.48 -2.47 8.89
CA TYR A 83 -10.44 -2.90 7.87
C TYR A 83 -10.97 -1.81 6.94
N ALA A 84 -10.55 -0.54 7.07
CA ALA A 84 -11.08 0.56 6.28
C ALA A 84 -10.59 0.55 4.81
N THR A 85 -9.54 -0.23 4.50
CA THR A 85 -9.05 -0.45 3.14
C THR A 85 -10.08 -1.12 2.23
N ILE A 86 -10.93 -2.01 2.76
CA ILE A 86 -12.00 -2.71 2.03
C ILE A 86 -13.13 -1.77 1.59
N PRO A 87 -13.83 -1.02 2.48
CA PRO A 87 -14.85 -0.08 2.04
C PRO A 87 -14.26 1.03 1.16
N THR A 88 -13.01 1.43 1.41
CA THR A 88 -12.30 2.39 0.56
C THR A 88 -12.09 1.83 -0.84
N GLU A 89 -11.64 0.58 -1.00
CA GLU A 89 -11.54 -0.11 -2.29
C GLU A 89 -12.88 -0.18 -3.01
N ILE A 90 -13.95 -0.54 -2.30
CA ILE A 90 -15.30 -0.64 -2.88
C ILE A 90 -15.76 0.73 -3.38
N TRP A 91 -15.59 1.78 -2.56
CA TRP A 91 -15.94 3.15 -2.94
C TRP A 91 -15.12 3.65 -4.14
N LEU A 92 -13.81 3.40 -4.12
CA LEU A 92 -12.85 3.67 -5.19
C LEU A 92 -13.22 2.99 -6.52
N HIS A 93 -13.66 1.74 -6.44
CA HIS A 93 -14.07 0.96 -7.59
C HIS A 93 -15.39 1.49 -8.15
N ARG A 94 -16.40 1.71 -7.30
CA ARG A 94 -17.73 2.21 -7.70
C ARG A 94 -17.67 3.57 -8.40
N ARG A 95 -16.79 4.47 -7.95
CA ARG A 95 -16.59 5.77 -8.59
C ARG A 95 -15.72 5.74 -9.86
N GLY A 96 -15.34 4.53 -10.32
CA GLY A 96 -14.55 4.33 -11.53
C GLY A 96 -13.06 4.65 -11.38
N SER A 97 -12.58 5.03 -10.19
CA SER A 97 -11.18 5.46 -10.02
C SER A 97 -10.16 4.34 -10.13
N LEU A 98 -10.57 3.08 -9.97
CA LEU A 98 -9.70 1.91 -10.18
C LEU A 98 -9.84 1.32 -11.59
N VAL A 99 -10.75 1.83 -12.41
CA VAL A 99 -11.01 1.32 -13.76
C VAL A 99 -9.92 1.78 -14.72
N GLY A 100 -9.49 0.88 -15.60
CA GLY A 100 -8.50 1.16 -16.63
C GLY A 100 -7.37 0.14 -16.67
N ASN A 101 -6.48 0.31 -17.64
CA ASN A 101 -5.27 -0.49 -17.80
C ASN A 101 -4.04 0.30 -17.32
N TRP A 102 -2.93 -0.40 -17.12
CA TRP A 102 -1.64 0.24 -16.91
C TRP A 102 -1.27 1.10 -18.12
N ARG A 103 -0.90 2.35 -17.90
CA ARG A 103 -0.52 3.28 -18.97
C ARG A 103 0.93 3.03 -19.37
N LEU A 104 1.12 2.14 -20.33
CA LEU A 104 2.45 1.73 -20.82
C LEU A 104 2.94 2.58 -22.01
N GLU A 105 2.02 3.24 -22.70
CA GLU A 105 2.25 3.96 -23.96
C GLU A 105 1.88 5.44 -23.86
N GLN A 106 2.43 6.24 -24.78
CA GLN A 106 2.08 7.66 -24.88
C GLN A 106 0.79 7.81 -25.68
N THR A 107 -0.15 8.51 -25.10
CA THR A 107 -1.35 8.98 -25.78
C THR A 107 -1.15 10.44 -26.20
N ASP A 108 -1.97 10.90 -27.14
CA ASP A 108 -1.96 12.29 -27.62
C ASP A 108 -2.53 13.29 -26.59
N ASP A 109 -2.91 12.82 -25.40
CA ASP A 109 -3.40 13.68 -24.31
C ASP A 109 -2.26 14.60 -23.81
N PRO A 110 -2.44 15.93 -23.81
CA PRO A 110 -1.43 16.88 -23.32
C PRO A 110 -0.99 16.60 -21.88
N ARG A 111 -1.86 16.00 -21.07
CA ARG A 111 -1.55 15.63 -19.67
C ARG A 111 -0.52 14.50 -19.62
N ASP A 112 -0.33 13.76 -20.71
CA ASP A 112 0.57 12.61 -20.87
C ASP A 112 2.04 12.98 -21.11
N ARG A 113 2.37 14.24 -20.83
CA ARG A 113 3.71 14.81 -20.87
C ARG A 113 4.19 15.26 -19.48
N ALA A 114 3.56 14.79 -18.40
CA ALA A 114 4.03 15.14 -17.06
C ALA A 114 5.46 14.61 -16.84
N TRP A 115 6.24 15.31 -16.02
CA TRP A 115 7.66 14.97 -15.80
C TRP A 115 7.86 13.55 -15.24
N TYR A 116 6.89 13.05 -14.46
CA TYR A 116 6.90 11.70 -13.88
C TYR A 116 6.39 10.60 -14.82
N ASP A 117 5.66 10.92 -15.90
CA ASP A 117 5.03 9.93 -16.78
C ASP A 117 6.09 9.05 -17.48
N ARG A 118 7.25 9.62 -17.81
CA ARG A 118 8.36 8.89 -18.43
C ARG A 118 8.93 7.82 -17.48
N ALA A 119 9.17 8.19 -16.22
CA ALA A 119 9.67 7.27 -15.21
C ALA A 119 8.63 6.19 -14.91
N LEU A 120 7.38 6.60 -14.66
CA LEU A 120 6.27 5.69 -14.37
C LEU A 120 6.11 4.62 -15.45
N ARG A 121 6.15 5.00 -16.73
CA ARG A 121 6.04 4.03 -17.84
C ARG A 121 7.23 3.11 -17.96
N TRP A 122 8.43 3.64 -17.79
CA TRP A 122 9.64 2.83 -17.82
C TRP A 122 9.57 1.72 -16.75
N PHE A 123 9.09 2.08 -15.57
CA PHE A 123 8.84 1.13 -14.49
C PHE A 123 7.69 0.16 -14.80
N LEU A 124 6.54 0.65 -15.27
CA LEU A 124 5.40 -0.20 -15.59
C LEU A 124 5.71 -1.20 -16.74
N ARG A 125 6.59 -0.84 -17.68
CA ARG A 125 7.10 -1.76 -18.72
C ARG A 125 8.03 -2.85 -18.17
N ARG A 126 8.59 -2.66 -16.98
CA ARG A 126 9.47 -3.61 -16.28
C ARG A 126 8.84 -4.00 -14.94
N PRO A 127 7.74 -4.77 -14.94
CA PRO A 127 6.95 -5.03 -13.73
C PRO A 127 7.75 -5.70 -12.61
N TRP A 128 8.73 -6.54 -12.95
CA TRP A 128 9.65 -7.15 -11.98
C TRP A 128 10.58 -6.12 -11.34
N ALA A 129 11.12 -5.17 -12.11
CA ALA A 129 12.03 -4.14 -11.61
C ALA A 129 11.27 -3.14 -10.73
N LEU A 130 10.05 -2.77 -11.12
CA LEU A 130 9.15 -1.95 -10.31
C LEU A 130 8.79 -2.66 -9.01
N GLY A 131 8.41 -3.94 -9.08
CA GLY A 131 8.11 -4.75 -7.90
C GLY A 131 9.28 -4.83 -6.93
N LEU A 132 10.49 -5.11 -7.44
CA LEU A 132 11.72 -5.14 -6.63
C LEU A 132 12.06 -3.77 -6.06
N LEU A 133 11.92 -2.69 -6.82
CA LEU A 133 12.19 -1.34 -6.33
C LEU A 133 11.22 -0.95 -5.21
N ILE A 134 9.92 -1.19 -5.40
CA ILE A 134 8.91 -0.92 -4.36
C ILE A 134 9.19 -1.79 -3.13
N ALA A 135 9.45 -3.08 -3.31
CA ALA A 135 9.78 -3.97 -2.20
C ALA A 135 11.04 -3.49 -1.46
N ALA A 136 12.10 -3.11 -2.17
CA ALA A 136 13.32 -2.57 -1.58
C ALA A 136 13.06 -1.26 -0.85
N ALA A 137 12.29 -0.34 -1.44
CA ALA A 137 11.92 0.92 -0.80
C ALA A 137 11.08 0.69 0.46
N VAL A 138 10.12 -0.24 0.42
CA VAL A 138 9.31 -0.66 1.57
C VAL A 138 10.20 -1.27 2.65
N VAL A 139 11.12 -2.17 2.30
CA VAL A 139 12.05 -2.79 3.25
C VAL A 139 12.95 -1.74 3.90
N VAL A 140 13.54 -0.83 3.11
CA VAL A 140 14.40 0.25 3.64
C VAL A 140 13.62 1.15 4.58
N LEU A 141 12.42 1.57 4.17
CA LEU A 141 11.56 2.40 5.02
C LEU A 141 11.15 1.66 6.29
N TYR A 142 10.73 0.41 6.19
CA TYR A 142 10.33 -0.44 7.30
C TYR A 142 11.48 -0.63 8.30
N VAL A 143 12.67 -1.02 7.83
CA VAL A 143 13.87 -1.19 8.67
C VAL A 143 14.27 0.13 9.31
N SER A 144 14.22 1.24 8.57
CA SER A 144 14.51 2.57 9.12
C SER A 144 13.56 2.92 10.26
N LEU A 145 12.25 2.66 10.09
CA LEU A 145 11.24 2.89 11.13
C LEU A 145 11.47 2.00 12.37
N LEU A 146 11.91 0.75 12.19
CA LEU A 146 12.27 -0.13 13.31
C LEU A 146 13.50 0.37 14.07
N VAL A 147 14.51 0.91 13.37
CA VAL A 147 15.73 1.43 13.99
C VAL A 147 15.46 2.74 14.74
N ILE A 148 14.68 3.64 14.15
CA ILE A 148 14.33 4.93 14.76
C ILE A 148 13.41 4.73 15.98
N GLY A 149 12.52 3.73 15.93
CA GLY A 149 11.51 3.50 16.97
C GLY A 149 10.36 4.51 16.92
N PRO A 150 9.37 4.40 17.82
CA PRO A 150 8.20 5.29 17.82
C PRO A 150 8.62 6.76 18.04
N PRO A 151 8.08 7.72 17.27
CA PRO A 151 8.24 9.14 17.57
C PRO A 151 7.57 9.44 18.91
N GLY A 152 8.38 9.65 19.96
CA GLY A 152 7.94 9.77 21.36
C GLY A 152 8.89 9.15 22.39
N GLY A 153 9.86 8.36 21.95
CA GLY A 153 10.90 7.80 22.84
C GLY A 153 10.49 6.50 23.51
N LYS A 154 11.50 5.67 23.79
CA LYS A 154 11.36 4.48 24.63
C LYS A 154 11.24 4.95 26.08
N GLY A 155 10.03 4.84 26.63
CA GLY A 155 9.76 4.85 28.07
C GLY A 155 9.15 3.53 28.45
#